data_AF-A0A7X3WIK2-F1
#
_entry.id   AF-A0A7X3WIK2-F1
#
_cell.length_a   1.000
_cell.length_b   1.000
_cell.length_c   1.000
_cell.angle_alpha   90.00
_cell.angle_beta   90.00
_cell.angle_gamma   90.00
#
_symmetry.space_group_name_H-M   'P 1'
#
loop_
_entity.id
_entity.type
_entity.pdbx_description
1 polymer ?
#
loop_
_entity_poly.entity_id
_entity_poly.type
_entity_poly.pdbx_seq_one_letter_code
_entity_poly.pdbx_strand_id
1 'polypeptide(L)'
;PEAESEIVAGFHTEYSGMRFALFFIAEYANMFAVSAIGVTLFLGGYEGILPGYDFLGGLPGFVLKTLGLVFIMMWLRWTLPRLRVDQLMNLCWKYFIPISFFNILGTGIWVLIFGPDDIWSIGISCAIIYVGLISAYAIAGRNLVQKPTPQPS
;
A
#
# COMPACT_ATOMS: atom_id res chain seq x y z
N PRO A 1 -9.03 -1.47 18.27
CA PRO A 1 -8.81 -2.17 19.56
C PRO A 1 -7.30 -2.28 19.77
N GLU A 2 -6.69 -1.46 20.62
CA GLU A 2 -7.03 -1.39 22.05
C GLU A 2 -7.30 -2.82 22.54
N ALA A 3 -6.27 -3.66 22.51
CA ALA A 3 -6.33 -5.02 23.04
C ALA A 3 -5.38 -5.07 24.24
N GLU A 4 -5.90 -4.60 25.37
CA GLU A 4 -5.65 -5.02 26.77
C GLU A 4 -4.23 -5.46 27.23
N SER A 5 -3.13 -5.19 26.52
CA SER A 5 -1.81 -5.73 26.89
C SER A 5 -0.70 -4.71 27.22
N GLU A 6 -1.02 -3.45 27.51
CA GLU A 6 -0.20 -2.65 28.45
C GLU A 6 -0.89 -1.36 28.94
N ILE A 7 -1.82 -1.55 29.88
CA ILE A 7 -2.26 -0.67 30.98
C ILE A 7 -2.42 0.85 30.68
N VAL A 8 -3.67 1.26 30.44
CA VAL A 8 -4.16 2.65 30.27
C VAL A 8 -3.81 3.26 28.92
N ALA A 9 -4.84 3.65 28.15
CA ALA A 9 -4.70 4.52 26.99
C ALA A 9 -4.27 5.93 27.47
N GLY A 10 -3.01 6.06 27.91
CA GLY A 10 -2.50 7.18 28.70
C GLY A 10 -2.81 8.53 28.07
N PHE A 11 -2.54 8.69 26.76
CA PHE A 11 -2.76 9.98 26.12
C PHE A 11 -4.24 10.34 25.91
N HIS A 12 -5.14 9.36 25.89
CA HIS A 12 -6.59 9.62 25.82
C HIS A 12 -7.17 10.00 27.19
N THR A 13 -6.56 9.56 28.29
CA THR A 13 -7.05 9.79 29.65
C THR A 13 -6.30 10.88 30.43
N GLU A 14 -5.07 11.21 30.03
CA GLU A 14 -4.19 12.16 30.74
C GLU A 14 -4.24 13.57 30.14
N TYR A 15 -4.65 13.73 28.88
CA TYR A 15 -4.61 15.01 28.20
C TYR A 15 -5.99 15.66 28.05
N SER A 16 -6.08 16.91 28.51
CA SER A 16 -7.22 17.81 28.28
C SER A 16 -7.45 18.07 26.78
N GLY A 17 -8.69 18.45 26.42
CA GLY A 17 -9.23 18.48 25.05
C GLY A 17 -8.36 19.14 23.97
N MET A 18 -7.59 20.20 24.29
CA MET A 18 -6.69 20.84 23.30
C MET A 18 -5.50 19.94 22.94
N ARG A 19 -4.88 19.29 23.92
CA ARG A 19 -3.72 18.39 23.69
C ARG A 19 -4.16 17.08 23.05
N PHE A 20 -5.33 16.58 23.44
CA PHE A 20 -6.01 15.48 22.77
C PHE A 20 -6.24 15.78 21.28
N ALA A 21 -6.78 16.95 20.94
CA ALA A 21 -7.00 17.36 19.56
C ALA A 21 -5.70 17.42 18.74
N LEU A 22 -4.59 17.88 19.32
CA LEU A 22 -3.29 17.89 18.65
C LEU A 22 -2.80 16.48 18.30
N PHE A 23 -3.03 15.47 19.14
CA PHE A 23 -2.69 14.09 18.83
C PHE A 23 -3.49 13.54 17.64
N PHE A 24 -4.81 13.82 17.57
CA PHE A 24 -5.61 13.42 16.39
C PHE A 24 -5.16 14.13 15.13
N ILE A 25 -4.96 15.44 15.19
CA ILE A 25 -4.48 16.21 14.03
C ILE A 25 -3.13 15.66 13.56
N ALA A 26 -2.23 15.30 14.48
CA ALA A 26 -0.95 14.69 14.13
C ALA A 26 -1.10 13.30 13.47
N GLU A 27 -2.00 12.44 13.95
CA GLU A 27 -2.27 11.14 13.33
C GLU A 27 -2.81 11.31 11.90
N TYR A 28 -3.78 12.20 11.70
CA TYR A 28 -4.34 12.47 10.37
C TYR A 28 -3.33 13.19 9.46
N ALA A 29 -2.50 14.07 9.99
CA ALA A 29 -1.42 14.70 9.24
C ALA A 29 -0.38 13.66 8.78
N ASN A 30 -0.04 12.69 9.63
CA ASN A 30 0.85 11.59 9.25
C ASN A 30 0.25 10.72 8.13
N MET A 31 -1.05 10.42 8.17
CA MET A 31 -1.72 9.69 7.08
C MET A 31 -1.64 10.46 5.75
N PHE A 32 -1.81 11.78 5.79
CA PHE A 32 -1.67 12.63 4.61
C PHE A 32 -0.21 12.67 4.11
N ALA A 33 0.77 12.82 5.01
CA ALA A 33 2.18 12.87 4.68
C ALA A 33 2.69 11.58 4.03
N VAL A 34 2.33 10.42 4.58
CA VAL A 34 2.69 9.11 4.00
C VAL A 34 2.07 8.93 2.62
N SER A 35 0.82 9.36 2.44
CA SER A 35 0.16 9.32 1.13
C SER A 35 0.84 10.25 0.13
N ALA A 36 1.24 11.46 0.56
CA ALA A 36 1.97 12.41 -0.28
C ALA A 36 3.33 11.82 -0.74
N ILE A 37 4.09 11.20 0.18
CA ILE A 37 5.35 10.52 -0.15
C ILE A 37 5.11 9.33 -1.09
N GLY A 38 4.02 8.58 -0.91
CA GLY A 38 3.64 7.51 -1.81
C GLY A 38 3.37 8.00 -3.23
N VAL A 39 2.68 9.14 -3.38
CA VAL A 39 2.42 9.74 -4.69
C VAL A 39 3.70 10.22 -5.37
N THR A 40 4.62 10.86 -4.63
CA THR A 40 5.86 11.37 -5.21
C THR A 40 6.78 10.25 -5.67
N LEU A 41 6.92 9.19 -4.87
CA LEU A 41 7.86 8.11 -5.18
C LEU A 41 7.32 7.13 -6.23
N PHE A 42 6.02 6.84 -6.22
CA PHE A 42 5.47 5.75 -7.03
C PHE A 42 4.46 6.19 -8.11
N LEU A 43 3.73 7.31 -7.93
CA LEU A 43 2.67 7.75 -8.87
C LEU A 43 3.08 8.96 -9.71
N GLY A 44 4.39 9.26 -9.79
CA GLY A 44 4.93 10.32 -10.64
C GLY A 44 4.69 11.73 -10.12
N GLY A 45 4.29 11.92 -8.85
CA GLY A 45 4.18 13.25 -8.23
C GLY A 45 3.28 14.23 -9.02
N TYR A 46 3.92 15.27 -9.55
CA TYR A 46 3.28 16.37 -10.31
C TYR A 46 3.08 16.07 -11.80
N GLU A 47 3.62 14.97 -12.31
CA GLU A 47 3.44 14.55 -13.69
C GLU A 47 1.97 14.19 -13.96
N GLY A 48 1.50 14.47 -15.18
CA GLY A 48 0.18 14.06 -15.66
C GLY A 48 -0.02 12.54 -15.57
N ILE A 49 -1.27 12.09 -15.62
CA ILE A 49 -1.62 10.66 -15.52
C ILE A 49 -1.04 9.85 -16.70
N LEU A 50 -0.83 10.50 -17.84
CA LEU A 50 -0.30 9.89 -19.05
C LEU A 50 0.96 10.64 -19.52
N PRO A 51 2.03 9.91 -19.89
CA PRO A 51 3.22 10.52 -20.46
C PRO A 51 2.85 11.25 -21.76
N GLY A 52 3.07 12.57 -21.79
CA GLY A 52 2.78 13.44 -22.93
C GLY A 52 1.40 14.12 -22.92
N TYR A 53 0.54 13.86 -21.94
CA TYR A 53 -0.75 14.54 -21.79
C TYR A 53 -0.87 15.18 -20.41
N ASP A 54 -0.80 16.52 -20.35
CA ASP A 54 -0.77 17.29 -19.10
C ASP A 54 -2.16 17.45 -18.43
N PHE A 55 -3.09 16.53 -18.75
CA PHE A 55 -4.41 16.50 -18.14
C PHE A 55 -4.28 16.09 -16.68
N LEU A 56 -4.72 16.99 -15.78
CA LEU A 56 -4.42 16.92 -14.35
C LEU A 56 -2.91 16.92 -14.02
N GLY A 57 -2.09 17.65 -14.78
CA GLY A 57 -0.72 17.98 -14.38
C GLY A 57 -0.66 19.00 -13.24
N GLY A 58 0.45 19.04 -12.51
CA GLY A 58 0.73 20.03 -11.49
C GLY A 58 0.03 19.81 -10.14
N LEU A 59 -0.16 20.89 -9.38
CA LEU A 59 -0.68 20.85 -8.01
C LEU A 59 -2.08 20.16 -7.90
N PRO A 60 -3.04 20.40 -8.81
CA PRO A 60 -4.36 19.75 -8.73
C PRO A 60 -4.28 18.23 -8.91
N GLY A 61 -3.41 17.76 -9.81
CA GLY A 61 -3.15 16.34 -10.03
C GLY A 61 -2.52 15.67 -8.83
N PHE A 62 -1.50 16.31 -8.26
CA PHE A 62 -0.83 15.82 -7.05
C PHE A 62 -1.83 15.67 -5.89
N VAL A 63 -2.61 16.72 -5.61
CA VAL A 63 -3.60 16.70 -4.52
C VAL A 63 -4.65 15.61 -4.76
N LEU A 64 -5.15 15.45 -5.99
CA LEU A 64 -6.14 14.40 -6.29
C LEU A 64 -5.56 13.00 -6.08
N LYS A 65 -4.34 12.73 -6.56
CA LYS A 65 -3.64 11.45 -6.34
C LYS A 65 -3.44 11.18 -4.85
N THR A 66 -3.04 12.20 -4.08
CA THR A 66 -2.84 12.07 -2.62
C THR A 66 -4.15 11.78 -1.91
N LEU A 67 -5.22 12.50 -2.25
CA LEU A 67 -6.56 12.25 -1.70
C LEU A 67 -7.08 10.86 -2.09
N GLY A 68 -6.76 10.38 -3.29
CA GLY A 68 -7.04 9.01 -3.72
C GLY A 68 -6.36 7.95 -2.85
N LEU A 69 -5.07 8.12 -2.52
CA LEU A 69 -4.37 7.23 -1.60
C LEU A 69 -4.91 7.31 -0.17
N VAL A 70 -5.21 8.51 0.33
CA VAL A 70 -5.87 8.68 1.65
C VAL A 70 -7.22 7.97 1.65
N PHE A 71 -8.00 8.08 0.58
CA PHE A 71 -9.28 7.40 0.44
C PHE A 71 -9.11 5.87 0.50
N ILE A 72 -8.11 5.31 -0.19
CA ILE A 72 -7.79 3.88 -0.12
C ILE A 72 -7.41 3.47 1.31
N MET A 73 -6.58 4.25 2.00
CA MET A 73 -6.19 3.97 3.38
C MET A 73 -7.39 3.99 4.34
N MET A 74 -8.30 4.95 4.16
CA MET A 74 -9.55 5.03 4.92
C MET A 74 -10.49 3.85 4.59
N TRP A 75 -10.55 3.45 3.33
CA TRP A 75 -11.32 2.28 2.92
C TRP A 75 -10.78 0.99 3.56
N LEU A 76 -9.46 0.77 3.52
CA LEU A 76 -8.82 -0.37 4.16
C LEU A 76 -9.05 -0.39 5.68
N ARG A 77 -9.06 0.79 6.32
CA ARG A 77 -9.39 0.92 7.76
C ARG A 77 -10.80 0.43 8.09
N TRP A 78 -11.74 0.52 7.15
CA TRP A 78 -13.11 0.05 7.34
C TRP A 78 -13.32 -1.41 6.90
N THR A 79 -12.56 -1.92 5.94
CA THR A 79 -12.76 -3.28 5.42
C THR A 79 -11.95 -4.36 6.13
N LEU A 80 -10.79 -4.01 6.71
CA LEU A 80 -9.90 -5.02 7.29
C LEU A 80 -10.30 -5.39 8.73
N PRO A 81 -10.43 -6.71 9.03
CA PRO A 81 -10.57 -7.15 10.41
C PRO A 81 -9.32 -6.79 11.21
N ARG A 82 -9.51 -6.37 12.46
CA ARG A 82 -8.44 -5.91 13.35
C ARG A 82 -7.46 -7.05 13.65
N LEU A 83 -6.18 -6.87 13.32
CA LEU A 83 -5.10 -7.83 13.56
C LEU A 83 -4.44 -7.59 14.93
N ARG A 84 -3.99 -8.66 15.59
CA ARG A 84 -3.20 -8.55 16.83
C ARG A 84 -1.78 -8.07 16.52
N VAL A 85 -1.18 -7.30 17.43
CA VAL A 85 0.19 -6.75 17.29
C VAL A 85 1.22 -7.84 16.99
N ASP A 86 1.12 -9.01 17.62
CA ASP A 86 2.03 -10.14 17.37
C ASP A 86 1.94 -10.68 15.93
N GLN A 87 0.73 -10.68 15.36
CA GLN A 87 0.51 -11.12 13.98
C GLN A 87 1.03 -10.08 13.00
N LEU A 88 0.86 -8.79 13.31
CA LEU A 88 1.41 -7.69 12.53
C LEU A 88 2.95 -7.72 12.52
N MET A 89 3.57 -7.94 13.69
CA MET A 89 5.02 -8.03 13.81
C MET A 89 5.58 -9.20 13.01
N ASN A 90 4.95 -10.38 13.10
CA ASN A 90 5.31 -11.53 12.30
C ASN A 90 5.14 -11.29 10.80
N LEU A 91 4.10 -10.57 10.38
CA LEU A 91 3.88 -10.23 8.97
C LEU A 91 4.98 -9.31 8.42
N CYS A 92 5.33 -8.26 9.17
CA CYS A 92 6.41 -7.34 8.79
C CYS A 92 7.77 -8.05 8.68
N TRP A 93 8.15 -8.80 9.72
CA TRP A 93 9.47 -9.42 9.77
C TRP A 93 9.62 -10.63 8.85
N LYS A 94 8.59 -11.47 8.74
CA LYS A 94 8.68 -12.72 8.00
C LYS A 94 8.35 -12.57 6.52
N TYR A 95 7.54 -11.59 6.13
CA TYR A 95 7.10 -11.42 4.75
C TYR A 95 7.60 -10.11 4.13
N PHE A 96 7.40 -8.95 4.76
CA PHE A 96 7.74 -7.66 4.14
C PHE A 96 9.25 -7.39 4.02
N ILE A 97 10.04 -7.77 5.01
CA ILE A 97 11.49 -7.63 4.93
C ILE A 97 12.09 -8.47 3.78
N PRO A 98 11.90 -9.80 3.73
CA PRO A 98 12.52 -10.61 2.67
C PRO A 98 12.01 -10.27 1.27
N ILE A 99 10.72 -9.93 1.11
CA ILE A 99 10.19 -9.53 -0.21
C ILE A 99 10.79 -8.21 -0.69
N SER A 100 11.03 -7.25 0.21
CA SER A 100 11.69 -5.99 -0.15
C SER A 100 13.15 -6.21 -0.57
N PHE A 101 13.88 -7.09 0.12
CA PHE A 101 15.24 -7.45 -0.27
C PHE A 101 15.28 -8.12 -1.64
N PHE A 102 14.36 -9.06 -1.90
CA PHE A 102 14.28 -9.71 -3.20
C PHE A 102 13.90 -8.74 -4.32
N ASN A 103 13.03 -7.78 -4.05
CA ASN A 103 12.66 -6.75 -5.01
C ASN A 103 13.88 -5.90 -5.42
N ILE A 104 14.63 -5.38 -4.44
CA ILE A 104 15.81 -4.52 -4.72
C ILE A 104 16.91 -5.30 -5.49
N LEU A 105 17.20 -6.53 -5.07
CA LEU A 105 18.19 -7.37 -5.78
C LEU A 105 17.70 -7.73 -7.19
N GLY A 106 16.41 -8.05 -7.32
CA GLY A 106 15.79 -8.36 -8.61
C GLY A 106 15.83 -7.18 -9.57
N THR A 107 15.45 -5.98 -9.14
CA THR A 107 15.52 -4.77 -9.96
C THR A 107 16.96 -4.38 -10.27
N GLY A 108 17.89 -4.56 -9.33
CA GLY A 108 19.32 -4.31 -9.55
C GLY A 108 19.92 -5.21 -10.63
N ILE A 109 19.66 -6.53 -10.56
CA ILE A 109 20.11 -7.50 -11.57
C ILE A 109 19.45 -7.20 -12.92
N TRP A 110 18.17 -6.82 -12.91
CA TRP A 110 17.42 -6.50 -14.13
C TRP A 110 18.07 -5.36 -14.94
N VAL A 111 18.41 -4.26 -14.28
CA VAL A 111 19.03 -3.08 -14.90
C VAL A 111 20.44 -3.39 -15.43
N LEU A 112 21.15 -4.34 -14.84
CA LEU A 112 22.47 -4.76 -15.33
C LEU A 112 22.39 -5.60 -16.61
N ILE A 113 21.31 -6.37 -16.79
CA ILE A 113 21.11 -7.25 -17.94
C ILE A 113 20.48 -6.50 -19.12
N PHE A 114 19.51 -5.64 -18.83
CA PHE A 114 18.79 -4.85 -19.82
C PHE A 114 19.01 -3.37 -19.50
N GLY A 115 19.66 -2.62 -20.40
CA GLY A 115 19.97 -1.22 -20.16
C GLY A 115 18.71 -0.39 -19.86
N PRO A 116 18.82 0.71 -19.09
CA PRO A 116 17.66 1.52 -18.68
C PRO A 116 16.83 2.06 -19.85
N ASP A 117 17.45 2.22 -21.02
CA ASP A 117 16.88 2.95 -22.17
C ASP A 117 16.35 2.01 -23.27
N ASP A 118 16.52 0.69 -23.10
CA ASP A 118 16.09 -0.29 -24.08
C ASP A 118 14.56 -0.45 -24.06
N ILE A 119 13.87 -0.17 -25.17
CA ILE A 119 12.42 -0.36 -25.34
C ILE A 119 11.98 -1.79 -24.96
N TRP A 120 12.89 -2.76 -25.13
CA TRP A 120 12.70 -4.15 -24.72
C TRP A 120 12.63 -4.35 -23.21
N SER A 121 13.37 -3.57 -22.41
CA SER A 121 13.36 -3.68 -20.93
C SER A 121 12.03 -3.21 -20.34
N ILE A 122 11.47 -2.12 -20.89
CA ILE A 122 10.14 -1.58 -20.54
C ILE A 122 9.06 -2.58 -20.96
N GLY A 123 9.12 -3.09 -22.20
CA GLY A 123 8.16 -4.06 -22.72
C GLY A 123 8.09 -5.35 -21.91
N ILE A 124 9.24 -5.90 -21.51
CA ILE A 124 9.28 -7.13 -20.72
C ILE A 124 8.83 -6.86 -19.27
N SER A 125 9.15 -5.71 -18.68
CA SER A 125 8.68 -5.32 -17.35
C SER A 125 7.16 -5.18 -17.29
N CYS A 126 6.56 -4.53 -18.30
CA CYS A 126 5.11 -4.44 -18.44
C CYS A 126 4.46 -5.83 -18.65
N ALA A 127 5.10 -6.71 -19.42
CA ALA A 127 4.61 -8.07 -19.62
C ALA A 127 4.66 -8.92 -18.34
N ILE A 128 5.72 -8.80 -17.53
CA ILE A 128 5.84 -9.49 -16.24
C ILE A 128 4.78 -8.99 -15.25
N ILE A 129 4.55 -7.68 -15.18
CA ILE A 129 3.50 -7.11 -14.32
C ILE A 129 2.11 -7.58 -14.78
N TYR A 130 1.86 -7.64 -16.09
CA TYR A 130 0.61 -8.10 -16.67
C TYR A 130 0.36 -9.60 -16.44
N VAL A 131 1.38 -10.44 -16.62
CA VAL A 131 1.32 -11.89 -16.34
C VAL A 131 1.19 -12.15 -14.83
N GLY A 132 1.87 -11.35 -14.00
CA GLY A 132 1.73 -11.35 -12.54
C GLY A 132 0.30 -11.04 -12.11
N LEU A 133 -0.31 -9.99 -12.67
CA LEU A 133 -1.72 -9.66 -12.45
C LEU A 133 -2.66 -10.79 -12.90
N ILE A 134 -2.48 -11.36 -14.09
CA ILE A 134 -3.32 -12.46 -14.60
C ILE A 134 -3.21 -13.72 -13.75
N SER A 135 -1.99 -14.11 -13.36
CA SER A 135 -1.77 -15.26 -12.49
C SER A 135 -2.37 -15.05 -11.09
N ALA A 136 -2.27 -13.84 -10.54
CA ALA A 136 -2.94 -13.48 -9.30
C ALA A 136 -4.47 -13.56 -9.42
N TYR A 137 -5.05 -13.04 -10.51
CA TYR A 137 -6.48 -13.17 -10.78
C TYR A 137 -6.91 -14.64 -10.96
N ALA A 138 -6.10 -15.47 -11.64
CA ALA A 138 -6.39 -16.88 -11.86
C ALA A 138 -6.31 -17.71 -10.56
N ILE A 139 -5.35 -17.39 -9.67
CA ILE A 139 -5.21 -18.05 -8.36
C ILE A 139 -6.34 -17.60 -7.42
N ALA A 140 -6.68 -16.31 -7.40
CA ALA A 140 -7.81 -15.80 -6.63
C ALA A 140 -9.14 -16.39 -7.10
N GLY A 141 -9.33 -16.55 -8.42
CA GLY A 141 -10.51 -17.21 -9.00
C GLY A 141 -10.64 -18.68 -8.64
N ARG A 142 -9.52 -19.42 -8.56
CA ARG A 142 -9.53 -20.84 -8.14
C ARG A 142 -10.00 -21.03 -6.69
N ASN A 143 -9.70 -20.07 -5.80
CA ASN A 143 -10.07 -20.16 -4.38
C ASN A 143 -11.58 -19.88 -4.14
N LEU A 144 -12.29 -19.25 -5.08
CA LEU A 144 -13.74 -19.00 -4.98
C LEU A 144 -14.61 -20.15 -5.48
N VAL A 145 -14.04 -21.06 -6.28
CA VAL A 145 -14.75 -22.23 -6.85
C VAL A 145 -14.85 -23.40 -5.86
N GLN A 146 -13.94 -23.49 -4.88
CA GLN A 146 -13.93 -24.56 -3.87
C GLN A 146 -14.81 -24.26 -2.65
N LYS A 147 -16.11 -23.98 -2.85
CA LYS A 147 -17.06 -23.97 -1.73
C LYS A 147 -17.39 -25.43 -1.36
N PRO A 148 -17.19 -25.89 -0.10
CA PRO A 148 -17.35 -27.30 0.25
C PRO A 148 -18.80 -27.76 0.02
N THR A 149 -18.96 -28.87 -0.70
CA THR A 149 -20.23 -29.59 -0.83
C THR A 149 -20.67 -30.11 0.55
N PRO A 150 -21.97 -30.02 0.90
CA PRO A 150 -22.44 -30.50 2.20
C PRO A 150 -22.21 -32.01 2.32
N GLN A 151 -21.61 -32.42 3.45
CA GLN A 151 -21.46 -33.82 3.84
C GLN A 151 -22.87 -34.42 4.05
N PRO A 152 -23.20 -35.58 3.45
CA PRO A 152 -24.45 -36.27 3.76
C PRO A 152 -24.39 -36.82 5.20
N SER A 153 -25.48 -36.58 5.94
CA SER A 153 -25.74 -36.95 7.34
C SER A 153 -25.56 -38.43 7.65
#